data_AF-A0A7X9DJC7-F1
#
_entry.id   AF-A0A7X9DJC7-F1
#
_cell.length_a   1.000
_cell.length_b   1.000
_cell.length_c   1.000
_cell.angle_alpha   90.00
_cell.angle_beta   90.00
_cell.angle_gamma   90.00
#
_symmetry.space_group_name_H-M   'P 1'
#
loop_
_entity.id
_entity.type
_entity.pdbx_description
1 polymer ?
#
loop_
_entity_poly.entity_id
_entity_poly.type
_entity_poly.pdbx_seq_one_letter_code
_entity_poly.pdbx_strand_id
1 'polypeptide(L)'
;MSEDINDLIVQRIEKVKALRAKGINPYPIRFKRTHTAAQIKELFTEGQELQVKAAGRIKSKRVMGKASFAHIEDLSGLIQVYAR
;
A
#
# COMPACT_ATOMS: atom_id res chain seq x y z
N MET A 1 1.26 -11.99 27.01
CA MET A 1 1.30 -11.86 25.54
C MET A 1 -0.12 -11.84 24.94
N SER A 2 -1.09 -11.17 25.57
CA SER A 2 -2.52 -11.38 25.25
C SER A 2 -3.34 -10.10 25.13
N GLU A 3 -2.97 -9.00 25.80
CA GLU A 3 -3.74 -7.75 25.74
C GLU A 3 -3.34 -6.85 24.56
N ASP A 4 -2.04 -6.63 24.31
CA ASP A 4 -1.57 -5.78 23.20
C ASP A 4 -2.01 -6.27 21.81
N ILE A 5 -2.03 -7.60 21.61
CA ILE A 5 -2.50 -8.20 20.35
C ILE A 5 -4.01 -7.93 20.17
N ASN A 6 -4.77 -7.99 21.27
CA ASN A 6 -6.19 -7.73 21.25
C ASN A 6 -6.48 -6.26 20.89
N ASP A 7 -5.75 -5.32 21.49
CA ASP A 7 -5.90 -3.89 21.21
C ASP A 7 -5.58 -3.55 19.75
N LEU A 8 -4.52 -4.13 19.19
CA LEU A 8 -4.19 -3.96 17.78
C LEU A 8 -5.28 -4.50 16.84
N ILE A 9 -5.93 -5.60 17.20
CA ILE A 9 -7.05 -6.18 16.44
C ILE A 9 -8.27 -5.26 16.53
N VAL A 10 -8.62 -4.79 17.72
CA VAL A 10 -9.74 -3.87 17.96
C VAL A 10 -9.56 -2.60 17.12
N GLN A 11 -8.38 -1.97 17.16
CA GLN A 11 -8.07 -0.78 16.36
C GLN A 11 -8.20 -1.04 14.84
N ARG A 12 -7.85 -2.24 14.36
CA ARG A 12 -8.02 -2.59 12.94
C ARG A 12 -9.50 -2.71 12.57
N ILE A 13 -10.31 -3.31 13.43
CA ILE A 13 -11.76 -3.44 13.23
C ILE A 13 -12.41 -2.05 13.20
N GLU A 14 -12.04 -1.16 14.10
CA GLU A 14 -12.54 0.22 14.13
C GLU A 14 -12.20 0.99 12.85
N LYS A 15 -10.97 0.86 12.35
CA LYS A 15 -10.56 1.45 11.06
C LYS A 15 -11.41 0.93 9.90
N VAL A 16 -11.72 -0.36 9.88
CA VAL A 16 -12.62 -0.97 8.87
C VAL A 16 -14.02 -0.40 8.97
N LYS A 17 -14.58 -0.24 10.19
CA LYS A 17 -15.88 0.40 10.40
C LYS A 17 -15.89 1.86 9.92
N ALA A 18 -14.85 2.62 10.24
CA ALA A 18 -14.72 4.02 9.81
C ALA A 18 -14.64 4.16 8.28
N LEU A 19 -13.95 3.24 7.59
CA LEU A 19 -13.94 3.21 6.12
C LEU A 19 -15.33 2.97 5.54
N ARG A 20 -16.07 2.00 6.09
CA ARG A 20 -17.45 1.72 5.66
C ARG A 20 -18.39 2.90 5.90
N ALA A 21 -18.26 3.60 7.03
CA ALA A 21 -19.06 4.80 7.33
C ALA A 21 -18.81 5.94 6.32
N LYS A 22 -17.62 6.00 5.71
CA LYS A 22 -17.29 6.93 4.62
C LYS A 22 -17.72 6.45 3.23
N GLY A 23 -18.45 5.32 3.14
CA GLY A 23 -18.85 4.71 1.87
C GLY A 23 -17.72 3.99 1.11
N ILE A 24 -16.56 3.77 1.75
CA ILE A 24 -15.40 3.11 1.12
C ILE A 24 -15.46 1.61 1.44
N ASN A 25 -15.47 0.77 0.41
CA ASN A 25 -15.37 -0.68 0.58
C ASN A 25 -13.91 -1.08 0.90
N PRO A 26 -13.60 -1.57 2.11
CA PRO A 26 -12.24 -2.00 2.49
C PRO A 26 -11.77 -3.27 1.78
N TYR A 27 -12.69 -4.05 1.19
CA TYR A 27 -12.42 -5.30 0.48
C TYR A 27 -12.98 -5.23 -0.95
N PRO A 28 -12.35 -4.45 -1.85
CA PRO A 28 -12.77 -4.38 -3.24
C PRO A 28 -12.53 -5.70 -3.96
N ILE A 29 -13.41 -6.05 -4.91
CA ILE A 29 -13.40 -7.35 -5.59
C ILE A 29 -12.26 -7.45 -6.60
N ARG A 30 -11.93 -6.36 -7.30
CA ARG A 30 -10.91 -6.35 -8.35
C ARG A 30 -10.07 -5.08 -8.32
N PHE A 31 -8.79 -5.25 -8.58
CA PHE A 31 -7.86 -4.18 -8.91
C PHE A 31 -7.10 -4.56 -10.17
N LYS A 32 -7.22 -3.75 -11.23
CA LYS A 32 -6.49 -3.97 -12.49
C LYS A 32 -5.10 -3.34 -12.39
N ARG A 33 -4.12 -4.14 -11.99
CA ARG A 33 -2.69 -3.76 -12.07
C ARG A 33 -2.23 -3.78 -13.53
N THR A 34 -1.31 -2.87 -13.89
CA THR A 34 -0.68 -2.81 -15.21
C THR A 34 0.73 -3.40 -15.20
N HIS A 35 1.47 -3.22 -14.10
CA HIS A 35 2.86 -3.65 -13.99
C HIS A 35 3.11 -4.35 -12.64
N THR A 36 4.12 -5.22 -12.62
CA THR A 36 4.69 -5.79 -11.40
C THR A 36 5.86 -4.94 -10.89
N ALA A 37 6.28 -5.12 -9.64
CA ALA A 37 7.42 -4.42 -9.07
C ALA A 37 8.71 -4.61 -9.89
N ALA A 38 8.95 -5.82 -10.43
CA ALA A 38 10.09 -6.09 -11.30
C ALA A 38 9.98 -5.34 -12.63
N GLN A 39 8.82 -5.41 -13.30
CA GLN A 39 8.60 -4.70 -14.58
C GLN A 39 8.79 -3.19 -14.45
N ILE A 40 8.35 -2.60 -13.32
CA ILE A 40 8.53 -1.18 -13.08
C ILE A 40 10.02 -0.82 -13.00
N LYS A 41 10.84 -1.67 -12.36
CA LYS A 41 12.29 -1.44 -12.26
C LYS A 41 12.99 -1.58 -13.62
N GLU A 42 12.56 -2.53 -14.43
CA GLU A 42 13.13 -2.78 -15.76
C GLU A 42 12.77 -1.69 -16.78
N LEU A 43 11.52 -1.22 -16.75
CA LEU A 43 11.02 -0.20 -17.68
C LEU A 43 11.36 1.23 -17.24
N PHE A 44 11.83 1.41 -16.00
CA PHE A 44 12.21 2.73 -15.51
C PHE A 44 13.42 3.26 -16.27
N THR A 45 13.24 4.41 -16.90
CA THR A 45 14.31 5.15 -17.57
C THR A 45 14.39 6.54 -16.97
N GLU A 46 15.61 6.98 -16.64
CA GLU A 46 15.83 8.29 -16.04
C GLU A 46 15.33 9.41 -16.97
N GLY A 47 14.60 10.37 -16.41
CA GLY A 47 14.00 11.47 -17.15
C GLY A 47 12.69 11.16 -17.89
N GLN A 48 12.17 9.92 -17.80
CA GLN A 48 10.85 9.56 -18.36
C GLN A 48 9.85 9.23 -17.26
N GLU A 49 8.65 9.80 -17.37
CA GLU A 49 7.53 9.45 -16.50
C GLU A 49 6.82 8.20 -17.03
N LEU A 50 6.81 7.14 -16.23
CA LEU A 50 6.06 5.93 -16.50
C LEU A 50 4.80 5.89 -15.63
N GLN A 51 3.62 5.94 -16.25
CA GLN A 51 2.36 5.74 -15.53
C GLN A 51 2.15 4.25 -15.24
N VAL A 52 1.99 3.92 -13.95
CA VAL A 52 1.87 2.53 -13.49
C VAL A 52 0.72 2.35 -12.50
N LYS A 53 0.08 1.18 -12.56
CA LYS A 53 -0.82 0.68 -11.52
C LYS A 53 -0.21 -0.59 -10.94
N ALA A 54 0.24 -0.52 -9.69
CA ALA A 54 0.84 -1.63 -8.96
C ALA A 54 0.00 -1.97 -7.72
N ALA A 55 0.08 -3.22 -7.26
CA ALA A 55 -0.54 -3.67 -6.03
C ALA A 55 0.30 -4.74 -5.36
N GLY A 56 0.30 -4.76 -4.02
CA GLY A 56 1.04 -5.69 -3.20
C GLY A 56 0.77 -5.47 -1.71
N ARG A 57 1.54 -6.14 -0.86
CA ARG A 57 1.45 -6.02 0.59
C ARG A 57 2.32 -4.85 1.08
N ILE A 58 1.75 -3.97 1.91
CA ILE A 58 2.54 -2.93 2.58
C ILE A 58 3.43 -3.60 3.62
N LYS A 59 4.75 -3.45 3.48
CA LYS A 59 5.76 -3.99 4.40
C LYS A 59 6.22 -2.97 5.43
N SER A 60 6.36 -1.72 5.01
CA SER A 60 6.68 -0.61 5.90
C SER A 60 6.00 0.67 5.42
N LYS A 61 5.73 1.56 6.37
CA LYS A 61 5.22 2.91 6.12
C LYS A 61 5.93 3.86 7.09
N ARG A 62 6.52 4.93 6.55
CA ARG A 62 7.20 5.99 7.28
C ARG A 62 6.54 7.31 6.94
N VAL A 63 6.00 7.99 7.94
CA VAL A 63 5.32 9.29 7.79
C VAL A 63 6.27 10.37 8.29
N MET A 64 6.64 11.29 7.41
CA MET A 64 7.57 12.41 7.67
C MET A 64 6.87 13.75 7.38
N GLY A 65 5.82 14.06 8.14
CA GLY A 65 5.03 15.27 7.96
C GLY A 65 4.34 15.31 6.59
N LYS A 66 4.81 16.22 5.71
CA LYS A 66 4.29 16.40 4.33
C LYS A 66 4.82 15.38 3.31
N ALA A 67 5.77 14.52 3.71
CA ALA A 67 6.27 13.45 2.86
C ALA A 67 6.01 12.11 3.55
N SER A 68 5.63 11.10 2.80
CA SER A 68 5.43 9.75 3.29
C SER A 68 6.07 8.75 2.34
N PHE A 69 6.72 7.74 2.91
CA PHE A 69 7.34 6.66 2.17
C PHE A 69 6.71 5.33 2.60
N ALA A 70 6.42 4.45 1.64
CA ALA A 70 5.94 3.11 1.92
C ALA A 70 6.66 2.10 1.04
N HIS A 71 6.80 0.87 1.53
CA HIS A 71 7.29 -0.24 0.72
C HIS A 71 6.12 -1.19 0.42
N ILE A 72 5.92 -1.47 -0.86
CA ILE A 72 4.93 -2.42 -1.35
C ILE A 72 5.68 -3.63 -1.92
N GLU A 73 5.32 -4.82 -1.46
CA GLU A 73 5.87 -6.09 -1.92
C GLU A 73 4.81 -6.85 -2.71
N ASP A 74 5.11 -7.18 -3.96
CA ASP A 74 4.33 -8.13 -4.76
C ASP A 74 5.10 -9.44 -4.97
N LEU A 75 4.56 -10.35 -5.79
CA LEU A 75 5.19 -11.64 -6.09
C LEU A 75 6.55 -11.51 -6.80
N SER A 76 6.82 -10.37 -7.44
CA SER A 76 8.03 -10.13 -8.23
C SER A 76 9.09 -9.34 -7.45
N GLY A 77 8.69 -8.62 -6.40
CA GLY A 77 9.63 -7.98 -5.49
C GLY A 77 9.08 -6.75 -4.77
N LEU A 78 10.02 -5.96 -4.25
CA LEU A 78 9.76 -4.79 -3.42
C LEU A 78 9.92 -3.49 -4.22
N ILE A 79 8.95 -2.57 -4.09
CA ILE A 79 9.02 -1.21 -4.63
C ILE A 79 8.71 -0.16 -3.55
N GLN A 80 9.39 0.99 -3.62
CA GLN A 80 9.14 2.12 -2.73
C GLN A 80 8.12 3.09 -3.37
N VAL A 81 7.15 3.51 -2.59
CA VAL A 81 6.18 4.54 -2.93
C VAL A 81 6.55 5.81 -2.16
N TYR A 82 6.63 6.92 -2.87
CA TYR A 82 6.68 8.26 -2.31
C TYR A 82 5.30 8.92 -2.46
N ALA A 83 4.79 9.48 -1.38
CA ALA A 83 3.55 10.25 -1.34
C ALA A 83 3.80 11.61 -0.69
N ARG A 84 3.25 12.65 -1.29
CA ARG A 84 3.27 14.05 -0.85
C ARG A 84 1.87 14.47 -0.42
#